data_AF-A0A136JEH1-F1
#
_entry.id   AF-A0A136JEH1-F1
#
_cell.length_a   1.000
_cell.length_b   1.000
_cell.length_c   1.000
_cell.angle_alpha   90.00
_cell.angle_beta   90.00
_cell.angle_gamma   90.00
#
_symmetry.space_group_name_H-M   'P 1'
#
loop_
_entity.id
_entity.type
_entity.pdbx_description
1 polymer ?
#
loop_
_entity_poly.entity_id
_entity_poly.type
_entity_poly.pdbx_seq_one_letter_code
_entity_poly.pdbx_strand_id
1 'polypeptide(L)'
;MEDLWRAFRQAEIAPDAFIMNQLLFSYIKDGQGRQVVDVYRALTDEHEIKPDPLTFRALWMAIPANRLYTIRKAEFQQHIPEGRALFAAMVHSASTFEGQEFDYQLARKIVHSFRKLDDKVGLLQAVRGLRDVFAFSPPEPLVLELLADTVDLERMSKNPRARKGLLLHTQRMNHFLESRRQELEESGDLKPGTLLAGQARQHALCGFLEEKLMESCTTSALYPSGIESAL
;
A
#
# COMPACT_ATOMS: atom_id res chain seq x y z
N MET A 1 15.27 -21.77 -16.92
CA MET A 1 14.89 -20.52 -17.59
C MET A 1 15.30 -20.52 -19.06
N GLU A 2 16.55 -20.81 -19.42
CA GLU A 2 16.98 -20.88 -20.83
C GLU A 2 16.13 -21.78 -21.73
N ASP A 3 15.71 -22.96 -21.26
CA ASP A 3 14.88 -23.86 -22.07
C ASP A 3 13.47 -23.31 -22.32
N LEU A 4 12.91 -22.57 -21.36
CA LEU A 4 11.62 -21.88 -21.51
C LEU A 4 11.74 -20.76 -22.56
N TRP A 5 12.83 -19.99 -22.51
CA TRP A 5 13.08 -18.95 -23.51
C TRP A 5 13.33 -19.49 -24.90
N ARG A 6 14.05 -20.61 -24.98
CA ARG A 6 14.23 -21.34 -26.23
C ARG A 6 12.87 -21.80 -26.78
N ALA A 7 11.99 -22.30 -25.94
CA ALA A 7 10.64 -22.71 -26.34
C ALA A 7 9.80 -21.52 -26.84
N PHE A 8 9.81 -20.36 -26.15
CA PHE A 8 9.10 -19.17 -26.63
C PHE A 8 9.62 -18.68 -27.99
N ARG A 9 10.95 -18.65 -28.18
CA ARG A 9 11.56 -18.29 -29.46
C ARG A 9 11.19 -19.27 -30.56
N GLN A 10 11.21 -20.59 -30.28
CA GLN A 10 10.83 -21.63 -31.24
C GLN A 10 9.34 -21.60 -31.60
N ALA A 11 8.49 -21.15 -30.67
CA ALA A 11 7.06 -21.02 -30.88
C ALA A 11 6.64 -19.65 -31.45
N GLU A 12 7.60 -18.76 -31.74
CA GLU A 12 7.35 -17.37 -32.21
C GLU A 12 6.42 -16.56 -31.28
N ILE A 13 6.44 -16.88 -29.98
CA ILE A 13 5.65 -16.16 -28.97
C ILE A 13 6.52 -15.05 -28.39
N ALA A 14 6.11 -13.79 -28.62
CA ALA A 14 6.75 -12.63 -28.01
C ALA A 14 6.50 -12.62 -26.50
N PRO A 15 7.55 -12.56 -25.65
CA PRO A 15 7.37 -12.39 -24.22
C PRO A 15 6.66 -11.08 -23.90
N ASP A 16 5.66 -11.14 -23.02
CA ASP A 16 4.89 -9.96 -22.60
C ASP A 16 4.62 -9.97 -21.08
N ALA A 17 3.96 -8.92 -20.60
CA ALA A 17 3.59 -8.80 -19.20
C ALA A 17 2.71 -9.96 -18.72
N PHE A 18 1.87 -10.51 -19.59
CA PHE A 18 1.03 -11.67 -19.26
C PHE A 18 1.88 -12.90 -18.94
N ILE A 19 2.85 -13.25 -19.79
CA ILE A 19 3.77 -14.37 -19.57
C ILE A 19 4.60 -14.15 -18.30
N MET A 20 5.14 -12.93 -18.12
CA MET A 20 5.84 -12.57 -16.88
C MET A 20 4.96 -12.83 -15.67
N ASN A 21 3.72 -12.34 -15.66
CA ASN A 21 2.79 -12.51 -14.55
C ASN A 21 2.51 -13.99 -14.26
N GLN A 22 2.31 -14.82 -15.28
CA GLN A 22 2.12 -16.26 -15.08
C GLN A 22 3.33 -16.92 -14.41
N LEU A 23 4.54 -16.55 -14.81
CA LEU A 23 5.77 -17.04 -14.17
C LEU A 23 5.89 -16.55 -12.73
N LEU A 24 5.70 -15.26 -12.47
CA LEU A 24 5.79 -14.74 -11.09
C LEU A 24 4.78 -15.44 -10.17
N PHE A 25 3.54 -15.64 -10.62
CA PHE A 25 2.54 -16.36 -9.84
C PHE A 25 2.83 -17.85 -9.68
N SER A 26 3.44 -18.53 -10.66
CA SER A 26 3.82 -19.94 -10.49
C SER A 26 4.87 -20.10 -9.40
N TYR A 27 5.90 -19.24 -9.39
CA TYR A 27 6.91 -19.23 -8.33
C TYR A 27 6.30 -18.97 -6.94
N ILE A 28 5.30 -18.08 -6.85
CA ILE A 28 4.58 -17.84 -5.58
C ILE A 28 3.80 -19.08 -5.14
N LYS A 29 3.07 -19.72 -6.06
CA LYS A 29 2.28 -20.93 -5.79
C LYS A 29 3.14 -22.11 -5.34
N ASP A 30 4.34 -22.23 -5.91
CA ASP A 30 5.30 -23.29 -5.58
C ASP A 30 6.11 -22.99 -4.29
N GLY A 31 5.78 -21.91 -3.58
CA GLY A 31 6.46 -21.51 -2.34
C GLY A 31 7.83 -20.85 -2.56
N GLN A 32 8.21 -20.61 -3.81
CA GLN A 32 9.49 -20.03 -4.24
C GLN A 32 9.47 -18.50 -4.27
N GLY A 33 8.65 -17.87 -3.41
CA GLY A 33 8.47 -16.41 -3.38
C GLY A 33 9.76 -15.60 -3.23
N ARG A 34 10.85 -16.19 -2.69
CA ARG A 34 12.16 -15.53 -2.62
C ARG A 34 12.78 -15.25 -4.00
N GLN A 35 12.51 -16.11 -4.98
CA GLN A 35 13.09 -16.03 -6.32
C GLN A 35 12.29 -15.10 -7.25
N VAL A 36 11.09 -14.67 -6.85
CA VAL A 36 10.19 -13.87 -7.69
C VAL A 36 10.84 -12.55 -8.11
N VAL A 37 11.60 -11.90 -7.22
CA VAL A 37 12.31 -10.65 -7.54
C VAL A 37 13.43 -10.89 -8.55
N ASP A 38 14.15 -12.00 -8.44
CA ASP A 38 15.23 -12.34 -9.37
C ASP A 38 14.67 -12.67 -10.75
N VAL A 39 13.55 -13.43 -10.80
CA VAL A 39 12.82 -13.72 -12.04
C VAL A 39 12.30 -12.44 -12.68
N TYR A 40 11.69 -11.55 -11.90
CA TYR A 40 11.23 -10.25 -12.37
C TYR A 40 12.36 -9.43 -13.00
N ARG A 41 13.51 -9.32 -12.31
CA ARG A 41 14.67 -8.58 -12.84
C ARG A 41 15.21 -9.20 -14.12
N ALA A 42 15.32 -10.53 -14.21
CA ALA A 42 15.73 -11.17 -15.45
C ALA A 42 14.75 -10.86 -16.60
N LEU A 43 13.45 -10.82 -16.32
CA LEU A 43 12.41 -10.50 -17.31
C LEU A 43 12.44 -9.03 -17.77
N THR A 44 12.70 -8.10 -16.86
CA THR A 44 12.74 -6.66 -17.20
C THR A 44 14.08 -6.24 -17.80
N ASP A 45 15.19 -6.74 -17.25
CA ASP A 45 16.52 -6.23 -17.55
C ASP A 45 17.13 -6.95 -18.76
N GLU A 46 16.87 -8.25 -18.93
CA GLU A 46 17.44 -9.05 -20.04
C GLU A 46 16.48 -9.17 -21.23
N HIS A 47 15.18 -9.04 -21.01
CA HIS A 47 14.15 -9.24 -22.02
C HIS A 47 13.25 -8.02 -22.26
N GLU A 48 13.53 -6.89 -21.61
CA GLU A 48 12.84 -5.61 -21.79
C GLU A 48 11.31 -5.69 -21.63
N ILE A 49 10.81 -6.68 -20.89
CA ILE A 49 9.38 -6.87 -20.68
C ILE A 49 8.89 -5.79 -19.72
N LYS A 50 7.94 -4.97 -20.17
CA LYS A 50 7.38 -3.90 -19.34
C LYS A 50 6.45 -4.48 -18.26
N PRO A 51 6.63 -4.10 -16.98
CA PRO A 51 5.68 -4.49 -15.93
C PRO A 51 4.32 -3.82 -16.11
N ASP A 52 3.31 -4.49 -15.58
CA ASP A 52 1.95 -4.00 -15.46
C ASP A 52 1.50 -4.05 -13.98
N PRO A 53 0.29 -3.57 -13.63
CA PRO A 53 -0.20 -3.61 -12.25
C PRO A 53 -0.24 -5.02 -11.65
N LEU A 54 -0.52 -6.03 -12.47
CA LEU A 54 -0.56 -7.41 -12.04
C LEU A 54 0.84 -7.94 -11.67
N THR A 55 1.87 -7.43 -12.33
CA THR A 55 3.29 -7.67 -11.99
C THR A 55 3.58 -7.17 -10.59
N PHE A 56 3.20 -5.92 -10.28
CA PHE A 56 3.40 -5.35 -8.95
C PHE A 56 2.60 -6.10 -7.88
N ARG A 57 1.39 -6.59 -8.21
CA ARG A 57 0.64 -7.46 -7.29
C ARG A 57 1.40 -8.75 -6.96
N ALA A 58 2.02 -9.40 -7.93
CA ALA A 58 2.85 -10.58 -7.70
C ALA A 58 4.08 -10.24 -6.82
N LEU A 59 4.78 -9.15 -7.12
CA LEU A 59 5.93 -8.69 -6.34
C LEU A 59 5.57 -8.41 -4.88
N TRP A 60 4.47 -7.69 -4.63
CA TRP A 60 3.98 -7.44 -3.27
C TRP A 60 3.53 -8.72 -2.56
N MET A 61 3.05 -9.74 -3.27
CA MET A 61 2.78 -11.04 -2.64
C MET A 61 4.06 -11.79 -2.22
N ALA A 62 5.16 -11.55 -2.92
CA ALA A 62 6.41 -12.28 -2.73
C ALA A 62 7.28 -11.74 -1.58
N ILE A 63 7.17 -10.45 -1.25
CA ILE A 63 8.01 -9.85 -0.19
C ILE A 63 7.82 -10.55 1.17
N PRO A 64 8.85 -10.59 2.03
CA PRO A 64 8.80 -11.26 3.32
C PRO A 64 7.60 -10.83 4.18
N ALA A 65 7.24 -9.54 4.17
CA ALA A 65 6.10 -9.00 4.90
C ALA A 65 4.77 -9.73 4.59
N ASN A 66 4.57 -10.16 3.35
CA ASN A 66 3.33 -10.81 2.93
C ASN A 66 3.45 -12.33 2.78
N ARG A 67 4.66 -12.84 2.55
CA ARG A 67 4.91 -14.28 2.40
C ARG A 67 5.08 -15.00 3.73
N LEU A 68 5.67 -14.35 4.73
CA LEU A 68 5.94 -14.97 6.03
C LEU A 68 4.80 -14.71 7.02
N TYR A 69 4.41 -15.73 7.77
CA TYR A 69 3.39 -15.59 8.82
C TYR A 69 3.82 -14.58 9.89
N THR A 70 5.05 -14.75 10.40
CA THR A 70 5.66 -13.88 11.41
C THR A 70 7.03 -13.43 10.95
N ILE A 71 7.37 -12.16 11.21
CA ILE A 71 8.72 -11.61 11.08
C ILE A 71 9.13 -11.14 12.46
N ARG A 72 10.35 -11.47 12.91
CA ARG A 72 10.82 -11.02 14.21
C ARG A 72 11.20 -9.54 14.12
N LYS A 73 10.94 -8.76 15.17
CA LYS A 73 11.30 -7.32 15.20
C LYS A 73 12.77 -7.05 14.87
N ALA A 74 13.67 -7.95 15.28
CA ALA A 74 15.10 -7.87 14.98
C ALA A 74 15.42 -7.96 13.47
N GLU A 75 14.51 -8.56 12.67
CA GLU A 75 14.67 -8.74 11.22
C GLU A 75 14.03 -7.60 10.42
N PHE A 76 13.29 -6.68 11.07
CA PHE A 76 12.58 -5.60 10.36
C PHE A 76 13.52 -4.75 9.52
N GLN A 77 14.68 -4.36 10.07
CA GLN A 77 15.66 -3.53 9.37
C GLN A 77 16.18 -4.17 8.08
N GLN A 78 16.13 -5.50 7.97
CA GLN A 78 16.56 -6.21 6.76
C GLN A 78 15.50 -6.15 5.66
N HIS A 79 14.22 -6.07 6.02
CA HIS A 79 13.09 -6.14 5.08
C HIS A 79 12.45 -4.79 4.75
N ILE A 80 12.68 -3.77 5.58
CA ILE A 80 12.22 -2.38 5.31
C ILE A 80 12.71 -1.88 3.94
N PRO A 81 14.01 -2.02 3.57
CA PRO A 81 14.50 -1.55 2.28
C PRO A 81 13.79 -2.23 1.10
N GLU A 82 13.45 -3.52 1.21
CA GLU A 82 12.76 -4.27 0.16
C GLU A 82 11.38 -3.67 -0.14
N GLY A 83 10.59 -3.37 0.90
CA GLY A 83 9.26 -2.76 0.74
C GLY A 83 9.33 -1.35 0.18
N ARG A 84 10.28 -0.53 0.65
CA ARG A 84 10.49 0.84 0.15
C ARG A 84 10.94 0.86 -1.30
N ALA A 85 11.89 0.01 -1.68
CA ALA A 85 12.39 -0.10 -3.04
C ALA A 85 11.29 -0.57 -4.00
N LEU A 86 10.46 -1.54 -3.59
CA LEU A 86 9.34 -2.00 -4.40
C LEU A 86 8.29 -0.91 -4.60
N PHE A 87 7.96 -0.14 -3.56
CA PHE A 87 7.03 0.98 -3.70
C PHE A 87 7.60 2.08 -4.60
N ALA A 88 8.89 2.41 -4.47
CA ALA A 88 9.55 3.39 -5.33
C ALA A 88 9.58 2.94 -6.80
N ALA A 89 9.85 1.66 -7.08
CA ALA A 89 9.78 1.11 -8.43
C ALA A 89 8.35 1.20 -9.00
N MET A 90 7.35 0.91 -8.18
CA MET A 90 5.94 1.03 -8.57
C MET A 90 5.56 2.48 -8.90
N VAL A 91 5.99 3.46 -8.10
CA VAL A 91 5.80 4.89 -8.37
C VAL A 91 6.51 5.30 -9.66
N HIS A 92 7.72 4.78 -9.92
CA HIS A 92 8.43 5.04 -11.17
C HIS A 92 7.69 4.48 -12.39
N SER A 93 6.95 3.37 -12.21
CA SER A 93 6.08 2.77 -13.23
C SER A 93 4.63 3.27 -13.18
N ALA A 94 4.33 4.43 -12.57
CA ALA A 94 2.96 4.91 -12.40
C ALA A 94 2.15 4.97 -13.71
N SER A 95 2.80 5.27 -14.84
CA SER A 95 2.15 5.32 -16.15
C SER A 95 1.53 3.98 -16.58
N THR A 96 2.02 2.84 -16.06
CA THR A 96 1.43 1.52 -16.33
C THR A 96 0.09 1.31 -15.63
N PHE A 97 -0.25 2.20 -14.69
CA PHE A 97 -1.51 2.21 -13.94
C PHE A 97 -2.54 3.20 -14.51
N GLU A 98 -2.20 3.97 -15.54
CA GLU A 98 -3.13 4.93 -16.14
C GLU A 98 -4.33 4.25 -16.80
N GLY A 99 -5.52 4.87 -16.69
CA GLY A 99 -6.74 4.40 -17.35
C GLY A 99 -7.47 3.23 -16.68
N GLN A 100 -7.02 2.77 -15.51
CA GLN A 100 -7.70 1.73 -14.73
C GLN A 100 -7.92 2.16 -13.28
N GLU A 101 -8.97 1.61 -12.65
CA GLU A 101 -9.19 1.79 -11.22
C GLU A 101 -8.09 1.05 -10.44
N PHE A 102 -7.54 1.70 -9.42
CA PHE A 102 -6.48 1.11 -8.61
C PHE A 102 -7.01 -0.06 -7.76
N ASP A 103 -6.32 -1.20 -7.79
CA ASP A 103 -6.72 -2.41 -7.06
C ASP A 103 -6.67 -2.17 -5.53
N TYR A 104 -7.84 -2.15 -4.90
CA TYR A 104 -7.98 -2.04 -3.44
C TYR A 104 -7.16 -3.08 -2.67
N GLN A 105 -7.10 -4.32 -3.16
CA GLN A 105 -6.34 -5.40 -2.49
C GLN A 105 -4.84 -5.16 -2.60
N LEU A 106 -4.37 -4.56 -3.69
CA LEU A 106 -2.99 -4.13 -3.83
C LEU A 106 -2.68 -2.99 -2.85
N ALA A 107 -3.51 -1.93 -2.82
CA ALA A 107 -3.35 -0.81 -1.90
C ALA A 107 -3.28 -1.28 -0.44
N ARG A 108 -4.25 -2.10 -0.03
CA ARG A 108 -4.33 -2.69 1.30
C ARG A 108 -3.10 -3.51 1.65
N LYS A 109 -2.59 -4.30 0.71
CA LYS A 109 -1.37 -5.10 0.89
C LYS A 109 -0.13 -4.22 1.05
N ILE A 110 0.01 -3.14 0.27
CA ILE A 110 1.11 -2.17 0.38
C ILE A 110 1.14 -1.57 1.78
N VAL A 111 0.05 -0.93 2.21
CA VAL A 111 0.02 -0.21 3.51
C VAL A 111 0.21 -1.16 4.69
N HIS A 112 -0.35 -2.37 4.65
CA HIS A 112 -0.14 -3.34 5.72
C HIS A 112 1.25 -3.97 5.72
N SER A 113 1.97 -3.95 4.60
CA SER A 113 3.37 -4.40 4.57
C SER A 113 4.24 -3.47 5.40
N PHE A 114 4.12 -2.15 5.19
CA PHE A 114 4.83 -1.15 5.98
C PHE A 114 4.41 -1.17 7.45
N ARG A 115 3.10 -1.29 7.73
CA ARG A 115 2.59 -1.45 9.10
C ARG A 115 3.21 -2.66 9.81
N LYS A 116 3.24 -3.83 9.16
CA LYS A 116 3.77 -5.07 9.74
C LYS A 116 5.27 -4.99 10.05
N LEU A 117 6.01 -4.21 9.28
CA LEU A 117 7.43 -3.94 9.48
C LEU A 117 7.71 -2.78 10.45
N ASP A 118 6.67 -2.19 11.05
CA ASP A 118 6.77 -0.97 11.90
C ASP A 118 7.48 0.20 11.19
N ASP A 119 7.39 0.24 9.86
CA ASP A 119 7.96 1.32 9.04
C ASP A 119 6.95 2.45 8.89
N LYS A 120 6.84 3.28 9.93
CA LYS A 120 5.91 4.40 9.98
C LYS A 120 6.14 5.41 8.86
N VAL A 121 7.40 5.67 8.53
CA VAL A 121 7.78 6.62 7.46
C VAL A 121 7.41 6.05 6.10
N GLY A 122 7.72 4.76 5.86
CA GLY A 122 7.30 4.07 4.64
C GLY A 122 5.78 4.00 4.50
N LEU A 123 5.05 3.79 5.60
CA LEU A 123 3.59 3.80 5.62
C LEU A 123 3.01 5.18 5.25
N LEU A 124 3.53 6.26 5.84
CA LEU A 124 3.10 7.62 5.49
C LEU A 124 3.36 7.93 4.02
N GLN A 125 4.55 7.60 3.52
CA GLN A 125 4.91 7.78 2.11
C GLN A 125 4.05 6.92 1.19
N ALA A 126 3.70 5.71 1.60
CA ALA A 126 2.80 4.84 0.84
C ALA A 126 1.39 5.41 0.75
N VAL A 127 0.83 5.92 1.84
CA VAL A 127 -0.50 6.56 1.85
C VAL A 127 -0.52 7.77 0.91
N ARG A 128 0.50 8.64 0.99
CA ARG A 128 0.62 9.81 0.12
C ARG A 128 0.82 9.42 -1.34
N GLY A 129 1.74 8.50 -1.63
CA GLY A 129 1.97 8.03 -2.99
C GLY A 129 0.72 7.38 -3.60
N LEU A 130 -0.03 6.58 -2.83
CA LEU A 130 -1.32 6.03 -3.27
C LEU A 130 -2.31 7.14 -3.62
N ARG A 131 -2.40 8.20 -2.82
CA ARG A 131 -3.28 9.34 -3.07
C ARG A 131 -2.83 10.16 -4.29
N ASP A 132 -1.57 10.59 -4.30
CA ASP A 132 -1.06 11.61 -5.22
C ASP A 132 -0.64 11.05 -6.57
N VAL A 133 -0.11 9.82 -6.60
CA VAL A 133 0.40 9.17 -7.82
C VAL A 133 -0.65 8.24 -8.43
N PHE A 134 -1.37 7.51 -7.58
CA PHE A 134 -2.31 6.48 -8.04
C PHE A 134 -3.79 6.87 -7.90
N ALA A 135 -4.07 8.11 -7.49
CA ALA A 135 -5.43 8.63 -7.25
C ALA A 135 -6.30 7.74 -6.32
N PHE A 136 -5.65 6.97 -5.44
CA PHE A 136 -6.30 6.05 -4.51
C PHE A 136 -6.35 6.67 -3.11
N SER A 137 -7.57 6.90 -2.60
CA SER A 137 -7.79 7.30 -1.22
C SER A 137 -8.26 6.12 -0.37
N PRO A 138 -7.59 5.78 0.74
CA PRO A 138 -7.99 4.68 1.62
C PRO A 138 -9.45 4.84 2.09
N PRO A 139 -10.31 3.83 1.90
CA PRO A 139 -11.67 3.88 2.40
C PRO A 139 -11.70 3.72 3.93
N GLU A 140 -12.82 4.10 4.55
CA GLU A 140 -13.00 4.09 6.00
C GLU A 140 -12.59 2.77 6.70
N PRO A 141 -12.92 1.57 6.17
CA PRO A 141 -12.46 0.32 6.78
C PRO A 141 -10.94 0.19 6.81
N LEU A 142 -10.25 0.58 5.73
CA LEU A 142 -8.79 0.50 5.66
C LEU A 142 -8.13 1.52 6.60
N VAL A 143 -8.70 2.72 6.73
CA VAL A 143 -8.24 3.71 7.71
C VAL A 143 -8.37 3.15 9.13
N LEU A 144 -9.51 2.53 9.47
CA LEU A 144 -9.72 1.90 10.78
C LEU A 144 -8.76 0.74 11.02
N GLU A 145 -8.50 -0.10 10.02
CA GLU A 145 -7.52 -1.19 10.10
C GLU A 145 -6.13 -0.68 10.46
N LEU A 146 -5.69 0.40 9.80
CA LEU A 146 -4.39 1.02 10.05
C LEU A 146 -4.29 1.66 11.43
N LEU A 147 -5.34 2.38 11.87
CA LEU A 147 -5.36 3.03 13.19
C LEU A 147 -5.46 2.03 14.34
N ALA A 148 -6.19 0.94 14.15
CA ALA A 148 -6.39 -0.10 15.15
C ALA A 148 -5.30 -1.18 15.12
N ASP A 149 -4.29 -1.03 14.27
CA ASP A 149 -3.18 -1.97 14.09
C ASP A 149 -3.63 -3.42 13.79
N THR A 150 -4.66 -3.57 12.95
CA THR A 150 -5.26 -4.86 12.59
C THR A 150 -5.41 -5.05 11.08
N VAL A 151 -5.58 -6.30 10.65
CA VAL A 151 -6.01 -6.67 9.28
C VAL A 151 -7.38 -7.34 9.27
N ASP A 152 -8.06 -7.40 10.42
CA ASP A 152 -9.33 -8.09 10.57
C ASP A 152 -10.18 -7.36 11.61
N LEU A 153 -10.95 -6.38 11.14
CA LEU A 153 -11.88 -5.61 11.96
C LEU A 153 -12.99 -6.49 12.54
N GLU A 154 -13.43 -7.51 11.80
CA GLU A 154 -14.51 -8.40 12.23
C GLU A 154 -14.08 -9.19 13.46
N ARG A 155 -12.91 -9.83 13.40
CA ARG A 155 -12.32 -10.55 14.55
C ARG A 155 -12.08 -9.61 15.73
N MET A 156 -11.62 -8.39 15.46
CA MET A 156 -11.40 -7.39 16.51
C MET A 156 -12.71 -6.98 17.20
N SER A 157 -13.80 -6.82 16.44
CA SER A 157 -15.12 -6.45 16.96
C SER A 157 -15.73 -7.50 17.90
N LYS A 158 -15.36 -8.78 17.74
CA LYS A 158 -15.81 -9.90 18.58
C LYS A 158 -15.17 -9.87 19.99
N ASN A 159 -14.02 -9.21 20.16
CA ASN A 159 -13.38 -9.05 21.46
C ASN A 159 -13.85 -7.74 22.13
N PRO A 160 -14.52 -7.78 23.31
CA PRO A 160 -15.05 -6.57 23.97
C PRO A 160 -14.02 -5.46 24.24
N ARG A 161 -12.78 -5.83 24.60
CA ARG A 161 -11.71 -4.84 24.87
C ARG A 161 -11.26 -4.17 23.58
N ALA A 162 -11.05 -4.97 22.54
CA ALA A 162 -10.62 -4.46 21.25
C ALA A 162 -11.75 -3.65 20.57
N ARG A 163 -13.00 -4.08 20.69
CA ARG A 163 -14.19 -3.32 20.27
C ARG A 163 -14.26 -1.93 20.90
N LYS A 164 -13.93 -1.78 22.19
CA LYS A 164 -13.86 -0.46 22.84
C LYS A 164 -12.79 0.44 22.19
N GLY A 165 -11.63 -0.13 21.84
CA GLY A 165 -10.58 0.59 21.09
C GLY A 165 -11.06 1.02 19.71
N LEU A 166 -11.73 0.12 18.97
CA LEU A 166 -12.28 0.43 17.65
C LEU A 166 -13.29 1.58 17.71
N LEU A 167 -14.21 1.55 18.68
CA LEU A 167 -15.18 2.62 18.91
C LEU A 167 -14.50 3.97 19.19
N LEU A 168 -13.38 3.97 19.93
CA LEU A 168 -12.62 5.19 20.18
C LEU A 168 -12.00 5.74 18.89
N HIS A 169 -11.45 4.90 18.02
CA HIS A 169 -10.94 5.33 16.72
C HIS A 169 -12.07 5.89 15.83
N THR A 170 -13.22 5.21 15.76
CA THR A 170 -14.40 5.69 15.03
C THR A 170 -14.89 7.04 15.57
N GLN A 171 -14.94 7.21 16.90
CA GLN A 171 -15.35 8.48 17.51
C GLN A 171 -14.38 9.63 17.15
N ARG A 172 -13.07 9.38 17.19
CA ARG A 172 -12.06 10.37 16.80
C ARG A 172 -12.17 10.74 15.32
N MET A 173 -12.39 9.75 14.45
CA MET A 173 -12.62 10.00 13.02
C MET A 173 -13.87 10.84 12.78
N ASN A 174 -14.99 10.51 13.42
CA ASN A 174 -16.22 11.28 13.28
C ASN A 174 -16.08 12.70 13.81
N HIS A 175 -15.37 12.88 14.93
CA HIS A 175 -15.08 14.21 15.46
C HIS A 175 -14.24 15.04 14.48
N PHE A 176 -13.18 14.45 13.92
CA PHE A 176 -12.36 15.11 12.91
C PHE A 176 -13.17 15.49 11.66
N LEU A 177 -13.99 14.56 11.15
CA LEU A 177 -14.83 14.82 9.97
C LEU A 177 -15.84 15.94 10.22
N GLU A 178 -16.37 16.02 11.44
CA GLU A 178 -17.30 17.08 11.85
C GLU A 178 -16.59 18.44 11.94
N SER A 179 -15.41 18.51 12.55
CA SER A 179 -14.57 19.72 12.53
C SER A 179 -14.23 20.15 11.11
N ARG A 180 -13.83 19.20 10.24
CA ARG A 180 -13.51 19.50 8.84
C ARG A 180 -14.71 19.98 8.05
N ARG A 181 -15.90 19.44 8.33
CA ARG A 181 -17.17 19.91 7.75
C ARG A 181 -17.43 21.37 8.12
N GLN A 182 -17.27 21.72 9.40
CA GLN A 182 -17.47 23.09 9.88
C GLN A 182 -16.49 24.07 9.23
N GLU A 183 -15.21 23.72 9.13
CA GLU A 183 -14.20 24.54 8.43
C GLU A 183 -14.58 24.82 6.96
N LEU A 184 -15.11 23.82 6.25
CA LEU A 184 -15.54 23.98 4.85
C LEU A 184 -16.83 24.79 4.71
N GLU A 185 -17.69 24.78 5.73
CA GLU A 185 -18.85 25.67 5.78
C GLU A 185 -18.44 27.12 6.04
N GLU A 186 -17.44 27.34 6.90
CA GLU A 186 -16.88 28.66 7.19
C GLU A 186 -16.11 29.23 5.99
N SER A 187 -15.39 28.40 5.22
CA SER A 187 -14.69 28.82 4.00
C SER A 187 -15.62 29.08 2.82
N GLY A 188 -16.88 28.61 2.90
CA GLY A 188 -17.87 28.70 1.82
C GLY A 188 -17.73 27.61 0.75
N ASP A 189 -16.81 26.65 0.92
CA ASP A 189 -16.61 25.52 0.01
C ASP A 189 -17.72 24.46 0.14
N LEU A 190 -18.47 24.48 1.24
CA LEU A 190 -19.60 23.60 1.52
C LEU A 190 -20.81 24.38 2.00
N LYS A 191 -22.02 24.01 1.52
CA LYS A 191 -23.26 24.62 2.00
C LYS A 191 -23.56 24.20 3.44
N PRO A 192 -24.02 25.12 4.31
CA PRO A 192 -24.39 24.81 5.68
C PRO A 192 -25.36 23.64 5.80
N GLY A 193 -25.05 22.68 6.68
CA GLY A 193 -25.84 21.48 6.94
C GLY A 193 -25.63 20.34 5.94
N THR A 194 -24.68 20.48 5.00
CA THR A 194 -24.38 19.41 4.03
C THR A 194 -23.42 18.40 4.63
N LEU A 195 -23.74 17.11 4.53
CA LEU A 195 -22.84 16.05 4.99
C LEU A 195 -21.67 15.86 4.02
N LEU A 196 -20.47 15.65 4.56
CA LEU A 196 -19.34 15.17 3.77
C LEU A 196 -19.64 13.76 3.26
N ALA A 197 -19.75 13.63 1.94
CA ALA A 197 -20.06 12.38 1.26
C ALA A 197 -19.10 12.13 0.09
N GLY A 198 -19.06 10.87 -0.40
CA GLY A 198 -18.27 10.48 -1.55
C GLY A 198 -16.78 10.80 -1.41
N GLN A 199 -16.20 11.36 -2.48
CA GLN A 199 -14.78 11.70 -2.55
C GLN A 199 -14.33 12.72 -1.49
N ALA A 200 -15.17 13.71 -1.15
CA ALA A 200 -14.83 14.71 -0.14
C ALA A 200 -14.62 14.07 1.24
N ARG A 201 -15.47 13.11 1.61
CA ARG A 201 -15.30 12.33 2.85
C ARG A 201 -14.04 11.48 2.80
N GLN A 202 -13.79 10.78 1.68
CA GLN A 202 -12.60 9.95 1.52
C GLN A 202 -11.31 10.77 1.62
N HIS A 203 -11.27 11.95 1.01
CA HIS A 203 -10.12 12.85 1.09
C HIS A 203 -9.89 13.34 2.52
N ALA A 204 -10.95 13.73 3.24
CA ALA A 204 -10.84 14.13 4.64
C ALA A 204 -10.35 12.97 5.53
N LEU A 205 -10.82 11.74 5.31
CA LEU A 205 -10.33 10.55 6.01
C LEU A 205 -8.86 10.24 5.73
N CYS A 206 -8.41 10.43 4.48
CA CYS A 206 -7.01 10.30 4.11
C CYS A 206 -6.15 11.33 4.85
N GLY A 207 -6.59 12.60 4.89
CA GLY A 207 -5.93 13.66 5.65
C GLY A 207 -5.84 13.36 7.16
N PHE A 208 -6.92 12.84 7.76
CA PHE A 208 -6.90 12.40 9.16
C PHE A 208 -5.87 11.30 9.42
N LEU A 209 -5.82 10.30 8.53
CA LEU A 209 -4.84 9.22 8.63
C LEU A 209 -3.41 9.76 8.53
N GLU A 210 -3.15 10.67 7.59
CA GLU A 210 -1.83 11.29 7.43
C GLU A 210 -1.41 12.09 8.67
N GLU A 211 -2.30 12.88 9.27
CA GLU A 211 -2.03 13.61 10.51
C GLU A 211 -1.59 12.65 11.62
N LYS A 212 -2.34 11.55 11.82
CA LYS A 212 -2.04 10.56 12.85
C LYS A 212 -0.76 9.78 12.57
N LEU A 213 -0.45 9.53 11.30
CA LEU A 213 0.82 8.91 10.89
C LEU A 213 1.99 9.88 11.09
N MET A 214 1.82 11.17 10.80
CA MET A 214 2.84 12.19 11.03
C MET A 214 3.18 12.33 12.53
N GLU A 215 2.18 12.41 13.40
CA GLU A 215 2.36 12.39 14.86
C GLU A 215 3.16 11.16 15.33
N SER A 216 2.91 10.01 14.70
CA SER A 216 3.63 8.77 15.00
C SER A 216 5.05 8.74 14.42
N CYS A 217 5.29 9.46 13.32
CA CYS A 217 6.58 9.55 12.63
C CYS A 217 7.58 10.46 13.35
N THR A 218 7.13 11.58 13.93
CA THR A 218 8.02 12.52 14.67
C THR A 218 8.69 11.88 15.88
N THR A 219 8.15 10.77 16.38
CA THR A 219 8.75 9.96 17.45
C THR A 219 9.63 8.81 16.95
N SER A 220 9.77 8.63 15.64
CA SER A 220 10.52 7.53 15.02
C SER A 220 11.99 7.91 14.78
N ALA A 221 12.91 7.02 15.16
CA ALA A 221 14.34 7.15 14.85
C ALA A 221 14.65 7.11 13.34
N LEU A 222 13.69 6.66 12.51
CA LEU A 222 13.80 6.60 11.05
C LEU A 222 13.28 7.86 10.34
N TYR A 223 12.88 8.89 11.09
CA TYR A 223 12.46 10.17 10.52
C TYR A 223 13.68 11.07 10.34
N PRO A 224 14.25 11.20 9.12
CA PRO A 224 15.36 12.13 8.91
C PRO A 224 14.87 13.55 9.17
N SER A 225 15.69 14.32 9.88
CA SER A 225 15.50 15.76 10.06
C SER A 225 15.35 16.44 8.70
N GLY A 226 14.23 17.13 8.47
CA GLY A 226 14.00 17.92 7.24
C GLY A 226 12.95 17.40 6.26
N ILE A 227 12.20 16.33 6.55
CA ILE A 227 11.07 15.90 5.68
C ILE A 227 10.01 16.99 5.50
N GLU A 228 9.84 17.87 6.49
CA GLU A 228 8.93 19.02 6.42
C GLU A 228 9.24 19.95 5.23
N SER A 229 10.48 19.95 4.73
CA SER A 229 10.92 20.76 3.58
C SER A 229 10.90 20.03 2.23
N ALA A 230 10.60 18.73 2.23
CA ALA A 230 10.44 17.90 1.03
C ALA A 230 8.96 17.54 0.77
N LEU A 231 8.03 18.24 1.45
CA LEU A 231 6.58 18.18 1.29
C LEU A 231 6.14 18.85 -0.03
#